data_AF-E9CTE5-F1
#
_entry.id   AF-E9CTE5-F1
#
_cell.length_a   1.000
_cell.length_b   1.000
_cell.length_c   1.000
_cell.angle_alpha   90.00
_cell.angle_beta   90.00
_cell.angle_gamma   90.00
#
_symmetry.space_group_name_H-M   'P 1'
#
loop_
_entity.id
_entity.type
_entity.pdbx_description
1 polymer ?
#
loop_
_entity_poly.entity_id
_entity_poly.type
_entity_poly.pdbx_seq_one_letter_code
_entity_poly.pdbx_strand_id
1 'polypeptide(L)'
;MDEILAPLQDIFEAQIDFHGQRLAEILSTVLLILFGAIGFIAGYIYQDIFITVLIGTVGLISTMLVVVPSWPIYNKHPEPWLVPGIGGVQGGGIVVGNVKAR
;
A
#
# COMPACT_ATOMS: atom_id res chain seq x y z
N MET A 1 -29.42 -8.28 -4.90
CA MET A 1 -28.48 -8.58 -3.79
C MET A 1 -27.05 -8.27 -4.24
N ASP A 2 -26.71 -8.59 -5.48
CA ASP A 2 -25.39 -8.30 -6.07
C ASP A 2 -25.04 -6.80 -6.19
N GLU A 3 -26.03 -5.93 -6.41
CA GLU A 3 -25.79 -4.46 -6.49
C GLU A 3 -25.26 -3.82 -5.19
N ILE A 4 -25.53 -4.44 -4.03
CA ILE A 4 -25.02 -3.96 -2.72
C ILE A 4 -23.70 -4.66 -2.38
N LEU A 5 -23.49 -5.88 -2.87
CA LEU A 5 -22.30 -6.68 -2.60
C LEU A 5 -21.09 -6.19 -3.39
N ALA A 6 -21.27 -5.72 -4.63
CA ALA A 6 -20.15 -5.28 -5.47
C ALA A 6 -19.39 -4.07 -4.89
N PRO A 7 -20.03 -2.99 -4.39
CA PRO A 7 -19.32 -1.89 -3.73
C PRO A 7 -18.63 -2.32 -2.43
N LEU A 8 -19.26 -3.23 -1.68
CA LEU A 8 -18.66 -3.77 -0.45
C LEU A 8 -17.41 -4.59 -0.78
N GLN A 9 -17.49 -5.45 -1.79
CA GLN A 9 -16.37 -6.26 -2.26
C GLN A 9 -15.20 -5.36 -2.70
N ASP A 10 -15.46 -4.29 -3.45
CA ASP A 10 -14.43 -3.34 -3.90
C ASP A 10 -13.74 -2.62 -2.72
N ILE A 11 -14.52 -2.21 -1.72
CA ILE A 11 -14.00 -1.62 -0.48
C ILE A 11 -13.14 -2.63 0.31
N PHE A 12 -13.54 -3.90 0.36
CA PHE A 12 -12.80 -4.96 1.06
C PHE A 12 -11.57 -5.43 0.30
N GLU A 13 -11.63 -5.45 -1.04
CA GLU A 13 -10.53 -5.84 -1.91
C GLU A 13 -9.40 -4.81 -1.85
N ALA A 14 -9.76 -3.53 -1.64
CA ALA A 14 -8.84 -2.45 -1.31
C ALA A 14 -7.58 -2.45 -2.18
N GLN A 15 -7.75 -2.66 -3.49
CA GLN A 15 -6.65 -2.76 -4.42
C GLN A 15 -5.81 -1.48 -4.37
N ILE A 16 -4.48 -1.60 -4.37
CA ILE A 16 -3.55 -0.48 -4.42
C ILE A 16 -2.57 -0.73 -5.58
N ASP A 17 -2.37 0.26 -6.45
CA ASP A 17 -1.40 0.19 -7.55
C ASP A 17 0.07 0.23 -7.04
N PHE A 18 1.04 -0.18 -7.87
CA PHE A 18 2.45 -0.25 -7.42
C PHE A 18 3.01 1.11 -7.00
N HIS A 19 2.61 2.19 -7.66
CA HIS A 19 3.03 3.54 -7.29
C HIS A 19 2.43 3.97 -5.94
N GLY A 20 1.16 3.64 -5.72
CA GLY A 20 0.42 3.85 -4.48
C GLY A 20 1.01 3.07 -3.32
N GLN A 21 1.41 1.82 -3.52
CA GLN A 21 2.09 1.00 -2.51
C GLN A 21 3.39 1.66 -2.04
N ARG A 22 4.23 2.12 -2.98
CA ARG A 22 5.47 2.85 -2.64
C ARG A 22 5.17 4.15 -1.88
N LEU A 23 4.14 4.89 -2.28
CA LEU A 23 3.74 6.11 -1.59
C LEU A 23 3.27 5.80 -0.15
N ALA A 24 2.45 4.77 0.01
CA ALA A 24 1.95 4.27 1.30
C ALA A 24 3.11 3.88 2.24
N GLU A 25 4.14 3.20 1.73
CA GLU A 25 5.34 2.84 2.50
C GLU A 25 6.14 4.06 2.98
N ILE A 26 6.35 5.04 2.09
CA ILE A 26 7.06 6.28 2.43
C ILE A 26 6.28 7.06 3.48
N LEU A 27 4.96 7.22 3.29
CA LEU A 27 4.09 7.91 4.23
C LEU A 27 4.08 7.23 5.60
N SER A 28 3.98 5.89 5.64
CA SER A 28 4.04 5.12 6.89
C SER A 28 5.30 5.43 7.69
N THR A 29 6.45 5.36 7.02
CA THR A 29 7.75 5.59 7.64
C THR A 29 7.90 7.03 8.13
N VAL A 30 7.58 8.01 7.27
CA VAL A 30 7.72 9.43 7.61
C VAL A 30 6.80 9.82 8.76
N LEU A 31 5.52 9.42 8.71
CA LEU A 31 4.56 9.78 9.76
C LEU A 31 4.94 9.16 11.11
N LEU A 32 5.28 7.87 11.14
CA LEU A 32 5.67 7.22 12.40
C LEU A 32 6.95 7.80 13.00
N ILE A 33 7.94 8.13 12.18
CA ILE A 33 9.16 8.81 12.65
C ILE A 33 8.81 10.20 13.20
N LEU A 34 7.96 10.98 12.53
CA LEU A 34 7.55 12.30 12.99
C LEU A 34 6.83 12.24 14.34
N PHE A 35 5.83 11.38 14.47
CA PHE A 35 5.12 11.21 15.75
C PHE A 35 6.03 10.65 16.85
N GLY A 36 6.92 9.72 16.52
CA GLY A 36 7.93 9.20 17.44
C GLY A 36 8.87 10.29 17.95
N ALA A 37 9.38 11.15 17.06
CA ALA A 37 10.25 12.27 17.42
C ALA A 37 9.52 13.31 18.27
N ILE A 38 8.30 13.70 17.88
CA ILE A 38 7.47 14.64 18.65
C ILE A 38 7.14 14.07 20.02
N GLY A 39 6.71 12.81 20.08
CA GLY A 39 6.41 12.11 21.33
C GLY A 39 7.61 12.04 22.26
N PHE A 40 8.78 11.70 21.72
CA PHE A 40 10.02 11.63 22.49
C PHE A 40 10.43 13.00 23.05
N ILE A 41 10.42 14.05 22.23
CA ILE A 41 10.79 15.41 22.66
C ILE A 41 9.80 15.91 23.73
N ALA A 42 8.49 15.75 23.49
CA ALA A 42 7.46 16.19 24.43
C ALA A 42 7.57 15.43 25.77
N GLY A 43 7.64 14.10 25.75
CA GLY A 43 7.78 13.32 26.98
C GLY A 43 9.08 13.60 27.72
N TYR A 44 10.16 13.91 27.00
CA TYR A 44 11.41 14.37 27.64
C TYR A 44 11.23 15.74 28.34
N ILE A 45 10.60 16.72 27.71
CA ILE A 45 10.38 18.05 28.31
C ILE A 45 9.51 17.94 29.58
N TYR A 46 8.46 17.13 29.53
CA TYR A 46 7.53 16.96 30.65
C TYR A 46 7.97 15.89 31.66
N GLN A 47 9.04 15.16 31.39
CA GLN A 47 9.53 14.03 32.20
C GLN A 47 8.43 12.97 32.44
N ASP A 48 7.55 12.75 31.46
CA ASP A 48 6.42 11.84 31.54
C ASP A 48 6.38 10.92 30.31
N ILE A 49 6.55 9.61 30.57
CA ILE A 49 6.53 8.57 29.53
C ILE A 49 5.13 8.37 28.96
N PHE A 50 4.07 8.67 29.71
CA PHE A 50 2.69 8.55 29.23
C PHE A 50 2.44 9.49 28.06
N ILE A 51 3.01 10.70 28.07
CA ILE A 51 2.90 11.66 26.96
C ILE A 51 3.55 11.10 25.68
N THR A 52 4.74 10.50 25.80
CA THR A 52 5.42 9.85 24.67
C THR A 52 4.54 8.74 24.07
N VAL A 53 4.00 7.87 24.92
CA VAL A 53 3.17 6.73 24.48
C VAL A 53 1.85 7.21 23.88
N LEU A 54 1.22 8.23 24.46
CA LEU A 54 -0.02 8.80 23.97
C LEU A 54 0.18 9.39 22.57
N ILE A 55 1.21 10.21 22.37
CA ILE A 55 1.53 10.80 21.07
C ILE A 55 1.88 9.70 20.05
N GLY A 56 2.66 8.69 20.45
CA GLY A 56 2.97 7.55 19.60
C GLY A 56 1.72 6.77 19.18
N THR A 57 0.76 6.59 20.10
CA THR A 57 -0.51 5.88 19.83
C THR A 57 -1.40 6.68 18.88
N VAL A 58 -1.56 7.99 19.13
CA VAL A 58 -2.28 8.89 18.22
C VAL A 58 -1.62 8.89 16.85
N GLY A 59 -0.29 8.90 16.81
CA GLY A 59 0.49 8.81 15.58
C GLY A 59 0.25 7.52 14.82
N LEU A 60 0.27 6.38 15.51
CA LEU A 60 0.00 5.08 14.92
C LEU A 60 -1.40 5.02 14.30
N ILE A 61 -2.43 5.44 15.04
CA ILE A 61 -3.81 5.46 14.55
C ILE A 61 -3.93 6.39 13.34
N SER A 62 -3.32 7.56 13.40
CA SER A 62 -3.33 8.54 12.29
C SER A 62 -2.65 7.96 11.05
N THR A 63 -1.47 7.34 11.21
CA THR A 63 -0.77 6.68 10.11
C THR A 63 -1.59 5.53 9.53
N MET A 64 -2.23 4.71 10.36
CA MET A 64 -3.10 3.63 9.88
C MET A 64 -4.25 4.19 9.03
N LEU A 65 -4.92 5.26 9.48
CA LEU A 65 -5.98 5.88 8.70
C LEU A 65 -5.48 6.44 7.37
N VAL A 66 -4.26 6.96 7.31
CA VAL A 66 -3.68 7.50 6.07
C VAL A 66 -3.25 6.38 5.11
N VAL A 67 -2.66 5.30 5.61
CA VAL A 67 -1.94 4.31 4.79
C VAL A 67 -2.77 3.06 4.49
N VAL A 68 -3.61 2.60 5.42
CA VAL A 68 -4.30 1.31 5.32
C VAL A 68 -5.46 1.34 4.31
N PRO A 69 -6.33 2.36 4.27
CA PRO A 69 -7.39 2.41 3.27
C PRO A 69 -6.81 2.65 1.87
N SER A 70 -7.42 2.02 0.86
CA SER A 70 -7.10 2.22 -0.56
C SER A 70 -7.64 3.55 -1.09
N TRP A 71 -7.18 4.66 -0.50
CA TRP A 71 -7.61 6.00 -0.90
C TRP A 71 -7.41 6.22 -2.40
N PRO A 72 -8.27 7.01 -3.06
CA PRO A 72 -8.16 7.27 -4.50
C PRO A 72 -6.81 7.81 -4.97
N ILE A 73 -6.00 8.38 -4.05
CA ILE A 73 -4.64 8.83 -4.33
C ILE A 73 -3.66 7.68 -4.61
N TYR A 74 -3.92 6.48 -4.10
CA TYR A 74 -3.07 5.30 -4.24
C TYR A 74 -3.42 4.44 -5.48
N ASN A 75 -4.39 4.84 -6.28
CA ASN A 75 -4.88 4.10 -7.47
C ASN A 75 -4.93 4.97 -8.73
N LYS A 76 -4.00 5.93 -8.85
CA LYS A 76 -3.98 6.88 -9.98
C LYS A 76 -3.22 6.35 -11.19
N HIS A 77 -2.45 5.28 -11.04
CA HIS A 77 -1.56 4.73 -12.05
C HIS A 77 -1.90 3.25 -12.27
N PRO A 78 -2.98 2.95 -13.03
CA PRO A 78 -3.32 1.57 -13.34
C PRO A 78 -2.20 0.94 -14.18
N GLU A 79 -1.64 -0.15 -13.66
CA GLU A 79 -0.49 -0.82 -14.24
C GLU A 79 -0.95 -1.80 -15.33
N PRO A 80 -0.50 -1.64 -16.59
CA PRO A 80 -0.87 -2.55 -17.66
C PRO A 80 -0.13 -3.88 -17.47
N TRP A 81 -0.85 -4.89 -16.98
CA TRP A 81 -0.32 -6.23 -16.89
C TRP A 81 -0.10 -6.81 -18.29
N LEU A 82 1.10 -7.34 -18.52
CA LEU A 82 1.37 -8.10 -19.74
C LEU A 82 0.50 -9.35 -19.74
N VAL A 83 -0.37 -9.49 -20.73
CA VAL A 83 -1.17 -10.69 -20.92
C VAL A 83 -0.20 -11.84 -21.22
N PRO A 84 -0.18 -12.93 -20.42
CA PRO A 84 0.61 -14.09 -20.77
C PRO A 84 0.01 -14.70 -22.04
N GLY A 85 0.60 -14.42 -23.20
CA GLY A 85 0.36 -15.20 -24.41
C GLY A 85 -0.11 -14.50 -25.68
N ILE A 86 -0.27 -13.16 -25.75
CA ILE A 86 -0.68 -12.51 -27.00
C ILE A 86 0.08 -11.19 -27.20
N GLY A 87 1.32 -11.25 -27.72
CA GLY A 87 1.92 -10.08 -28.38
C GLY A 87 3.25 -9.50 -27.84
N GLY A 88 4.07 -10.27 -27.13
CA GLY A 88 5.40 -9.83 -26.65
C GLY A 88 6.63 -10.53 -27.27
N VAL A 89 6.43 -11.50 -28.17
CA VAL A 89 7.49 -12.07 -29.02
C VAL A 89 6.89 -12.26 -30.40
N GLN A 90 7.25 -11.39 -31.34
CA GLN A 90 7.15 -11.76 -32.75
C GLN A 90 8.01 -13.01 -32.96
N GLY A 91 7.36 -14.14 -33.25
CA GLY A 91 7.96 -15.21 -34.05
C GLY A 91 9.09 -16.03 -33.43
N GLY A 92 9.04 -16.37 -32.15
CA GLY A 92 10.01 -17.32 -31.57
C GLY A 92 9.36 -18.15 -30.48
N GLY A 93 8.77 -19.30 -30.85
CA GLY A 93 8.32 -20.27 -29.85
C GLY A 93 9.48 -20.63 -28.92
N ILE A 94 9.22 -20.68 -27.61
CA ILE A 94 10.22 -21.15 -26.66
C ILE A 94 10.34 -22.66 -26.87
N VAL A 95 11.37 -23.06 -27.61
CA VAL A 95 11.73 -24.45 -27.87
C VAL A 95 12.44 -24.97 -26.62
N VAL A 96 11.68 -25.55 -25.68
CA VAL A 96 12.27 -26.30 -24.56
C VAL A 96 12.59 -27.71 -25.09
N GLY A 97 13.73 -27.84 -25.77
CA GLY A 97 14.12 -29.06 -26.50
C GLY A 97 13.28 -29.32 -27.76
N ASN A 98 13.35 -30.50 -28.35
CA ASN A 98 12.72 -30.81 -29.66
C ASN A 98 11.18 -30.99 -29.65
N VAL A 99 10.47 -30.54 -28.62
CA VAL A 99 9.01 -30.68 -28.56
C VAL A 99 8.34 -29.32 -28.35
N LYS A 100 7.53 -28.95 -29.33
CA LYS A 100 6.68 -27.76 -29.28
C LYS A 100 5.48 -28.05 -28.38
N ALA A 101 5.45 -27.45 -27.19
CA ALA A 101 4.26 -27.47 -26.35
C ALA A 101 3.12 -26.68 -27.03
N ARG A 102 1.93 -27.29 -27.07
CA ARG A 102 0.75 -26.78 -27.76
C ARG A 102 -0.18 -26.08 -26.78
#